data_AF-A0A2E0MVT9-F1
#
_entry.id   AF-A0A2E0MVT9-F1
#
_cell.length_a   1.000
_cell.length_b   1.000
_cell.length_c   1.000
_cell.angle_alpha   90.00
_cell.angle_beta   90.00
_cell.angle_gamma   90.00
#
_symmetry.space_group_name_H-M   'P 1'
#
loop_
_entity.id
_entity.type
_entity.pdbx_description
1 polymer ?
#
loop_
_entity_poly.entity_id
_entity_poly.type
_entity_poly.pdbx_seq_one_letter_code
_entity_poly.pdbx_strand_id
1 'polypeptide(L)'
;MSVKDDLADTIGLTGYAIDSSGIGGILKSRVADFRVDEISTKISLDPRGRFTAANITLTNWETNRFIGKLAKACGISRNRIFFAGTKDKRAITRQVFIIDAPSNKVAKVEIPDVEIEILGRTHQKIGFGNHRGNRFTIVARGCCHPDGSPMTDAEAMERISEIEKMMKEKLGAGLFPNWIGPQRFGAGRPVTPVVGRHVIVDDWKGAVMAYLSMEGDENDDVAKFRKHIRDNGITEDALEIIPHWLGFERDMLRHMLQKPDDWVGAFRKLPNNLQLM
;
A
#
# COMPACT_ATOMS: atom_id res chain seq x y z
N MET A 1 8.41 25.95 -7.83
CA MET A 1 7.70 24.80 -8.44
C MET A 1 8.53 23.57 -8.16
N SER A 2 8.01 22.55 -7.48
CA SER A 2 8.74 21.28 -7.37
C SER A 2 8.95 20.71 -8.77
N VAL A 3 10.00 19.91 -8.93
CA VAL A 3 10.26 19.10 -10.12
C VAL A 3 8.95 18.45 -10.59
N LYS A 4 8.69 18.51 -11.89
CA LYS A 4 7.54 17.85 -12.52
C LYS A 4 7.52 16.39 -12.07
N ASP A 5 6.48 15.99 -11.33
CA ASP A 5 6.30 14.61 -10.94
C ASP A 5 5.51 13.92 -12.05
N ASP A 6 6.24 13.44 -13.06
CA ASP A 6 5.64 12.80 -14.25
C ASP A 6 4.73 11.63 -13.85
N LEU A 7 5.02 10.94 -12.75
CA LEU A 7 4.17 9.87 -12.24
C LEU A 7 2.85 10.43 -11.67
N ALA A 8 2.89 11.53 -10.91
CA ALA A 8 1.69 12.19 -10.42
C ALA A 8 0.81 12.72 -11.58
N ASP A 9 1.42 13.31 -12.61
CA ASP A 9 0.71 13.82 -13.79
C ASP A 9 -0.04 12.70 -14.53
N THR A 10 0.60 11.53 -14.72
CA THR A 10 -0.02 10.38 -15.41
C THR A 10 -1.26 9.83 -14.71
N ILE A 11 -1.41 10.07 -13.40
CA ILE A 11 -2.57 9.63 -12.60
C ILE A 11 -3.55 10.77 -12.31
N GLY A 12 -3.37 11.93 -12.96
CA GLY A 12 -4.27 13.09 -12.83
C GLY A 12 -4.01 13.98 -11.62
N LEU A 13 -2.89 13.80 -10.90
CA LEU A 13 -2.46 14.66 -9.80
C LEU A 13 -1.60 15.82 -10.33
N THR A 14 -2.23 16.73 -11.06
CA THR A 14 -1.57 17.81 -11.82
C THR A 14 -1.32 19.09 -11.03
N GLY A 15 -1.67 19.13 -9.74
CA GLY A 15 -1.51 20.32 -8.93
C GLY A 15 -1.84 20.14 -7.46
N TYR A 16 -1.68 21.22 -6.71
CA TYR A 16 -1.95 21.28 -5.28
C TYR A 16 -3.31 21.93 -5.00
N ALA A 17 -3.88 21.68 -3.82
CA ALA A 17 -5.11 22.34 -3.40
C ALA A 17 -4.94 23.85 -3.29
N ILE A 18 -3.76 24.33 -2.91
CA ILE A 18 -3.45 25.76 -2.78
C ILE A 18 -2.14 26.06 -3.52
N ASP A 19 -1.98 27.32 -3.93
CA ASP A 19 -0.74 27.80 -4.51
C ASP A 19 0.17 28.36 -3.41
N SER A 20 1.01 27.51 -2.85
CA SER A 20 1.98 27.85 -1.80
C SER A 20 3.19 26.93 -1.90
N SER A 21 4.38 27.43 -1.56
CA SER A 21 5.55 26.56 -1.41
C SER A 21 5.47 25.77 -0.11
N GLY A 22 5.79 24.48 -0.17
CA GLY A 22 5.89 23.63 1.01
C GLY A 22 7.15 23.91 1.84
N ILE A 23 7.34 23.08 2.88
CA ILE A 23 8.49 23.14 3.79
C ILE A 23 9.67 22.25 3.35
N GLY A 24 9.55 21.58 2.19
CA GLY A 24 10.51 20.56 1.76
C GLY A 24 10.60 19.39 2.74
N GLY A 25 11.82 18.96 3.02
CA GLY A 25 12.10 17.89 3.98
C GLY A 25 11.92 16.47 3.45
N ILE A 26 12.48 15.53 4.19
CA ILE A 26 12.50 14.09 3.87
C ILE A 26 11.69 13.34 4.92
N LEU A 27 10.74 12.53 4.46
CA LEU A 27 9.95 11.64 5.30
C LEU A 27 10.63 10.27 5.44
N LYS A 28 10.30 9.55 6.51
CA LYS A 28 10.79 8.17 6.77
C LYS A 28 12.33 8.05 6.73
N SER A 29 13.04 9.14 7.03
CA SER A 29 14.51 9.13 7.15
C SER A 29 14.95 8.07 8.16
N ARG A 30 14.33 8.06 9.34
CA ARG A 30 14.40 6.99 10.34
C ARG A 30 13.06 6.25 10.43
N VAL A 31 13.07 4.99 10.87
CA VAL A 31 11.84 4.20 11.09
C VAL A 31 10.91 4.89 12.10
N ALA A 32 11.49 5.48 13.16
CA ALA A 32 10.74 6.17 14.21
C ALA A 32 10.09 7.49 13.77
N ASP A 33 10.47 8.04 12.61
CA ASP A 33 9.92 9.28 12.05
C ASP A 33 8.52 9.08 11.48
N PHE A 34 8.06 7.84 11.35
CA PHE A 34 6.74 7.53 10.85
C PHE A 34 6.07 6.56 11.82
N ARG A 35 5.13 7.08 12.60
CA ARG A 35 4.35 6.29 13.57
C ARG A 35 2.91 6.23 13.15
N VAL A 36 2.33 5.05 13.24
CA VAL A 36 0.93 4.78 12.92
C VAL A 36 0.29 4.09 14.10
N ASP A 37 -0.71 4.72 14.70
CA ASP A 37 -1.50 4.15 15.78
C ASP A 37 -2.94 3.91 15.29
N GLU A 38 -3.38 2.66 15.30
CA GLU A 38 -4.70 2.29 14.83
C GLU A 38 -5.79 2.79 15.78
N ILE A 39 -6.72 3.57 15.24
CA ILE A 39 -7.94 3.93 15.95
C ILE A 39 -8.92 2.77 15.76
N SER A 40 -8.83 1.78 16.64
CA SER A 40 -9.63 0.56 16.57
C SER A 40 -11.13 0.83 16.81
N THR A 41 -11.96 -0.05 16.25
CA THR A 41 -13.37 -0.14 16.66
C THR A 41 -13.43 -0.67 18.10
N LYS A 42 -14.43 -0.25 18.88
CA LYS A 42 -14.56 -0.67 20.29
C LYS A 42 -14.61 -2.21 20.38
N ILE A 43 -13.65 -2.78 21.13
CA ILE A 43 -13.61 -4.22 21.41
C ILE A 43 -14.28 -4.47 22.76
N SER A 44 -15.25 -5.39 22.78
CA SER A 44 -15.89 -5.81 24.02
C SER A 44 -15.06 -6.88 24.70
N LEU A 45 -14.59 -6.60 25.92
CA LEU A 45 -13.78 -7.52 26.70
C LEU A 45 -14.65 -8.34 27.66
N ASP A 46 -14.35 -9.62 27.75
CA ASP A 46 -14.99 -10.58 28.66
C ASP A 46 -13.91 -11.58 29.11
N PRO A 47 -13.62 -11.72 30.42
CA PRO A 47 -12.66 -12.70 30.94
C PRO A 47 -12.88 -14.15 30.48
N ARG A 48 -14.13 -14.53 30.16
CA ARG A 48 -14.51 -15.85 29.62
C ARG A 48 -14.37 -15.95 28.09
N GLY A 49 -13.91 -14.87 27.45
CA GLY A 49 -13.66 -14.78 26.03
C GLY A 49 -12.74 -15.88 25.51
N ARG A 50 -13.01 -16.33 24.28
CA ARG A 50 -12.21 -17.35 23.58
C ARG A 50 -10.88 -16.80 23.05
N PHE A 51 -10.86 -15.55 22.63
CA PHE A 51 -9.70 -14.93 22.00
C PHE A 51 -8.95 -14.02 22.97
N THR A 52 -7.66 -13.83 22.75
CA THR A 52 -6.86 -12.78 23.38
C THR A 52 -6.87 -11.56 22.49
N ALA A 53 -7.30 -10.41 23.03
CA ALA A 53 -7.10 -9.11 22.40
C ALA A 53 -5.76 -8.53 22.89
N ALA A 54 -4.94 -8.07 21.96
CA ALA A 54 -3.65 -7.45 22.27
C ALA A 54 -3.39 -6.24 21.36
N ASN A 55 -2.87 -5.18 21.95
CA ASN A 55 -2.20 -4.13 21.20
C ASN A 55 -0.79 -4.61 20.89
N ILE A 56 -0.41 -4.55 19.63
CA ILE A 56 0.92 -4.98 19.19
C ILE A 56 1.60 -3.81 18.51
N THR A 57 2.74 -3.41 19.07
CA THR A 57 3.64 -2.43 18.46
C THR A 57 4.70 -3.18 17.68
N LEU A 58 4.86 -2.82 16.41
CA LEU A 58 5.82 -3.38 15.49
C LEU A 58 6.76 -2.28 15.01
N THR A 59 8.07 -2.49 15.14
CA THR A 59 9.09 -1.55 14.62
C THR A 59 9.80 -2.15 13.42
N ASN A 60 9.63 -1.56 12.23
CA ASN A 60 10.23 -2.02 10.97
C ASN A 60 9.82 -3.44 10.50
N TRP A 61 8.58 -3.87 10.78
CA TRP A 61 8.09 -5.21 10.45
C TRP A 61 7.02 -5.20 9.35
N GLU A 62 7.07 -6.21 8.50
CA GLU A 62 5.94 -6.54 7.63
C GLU A 62 4.95 -7.44 8.40
N THR A 63 3.65 -7.10 8.33
CA THR A 63 2.60 -7.70 9.16
C THR A 63 2.48 -9.22 8.96
N ASN A 64 2.54 -9.74 7.73
CA ASN A 64 2.43 -11.17 7.47
C ASN A 64 3.63 -11.97 8.00
N ARG A 65 4.84 -11.40 7.90
CA ARG A 65 6.05 -11.97 8.50
C ARG A 65 5.91 -12.06 10.02
N PHE A 66 5.39 -11.01 10.65
CA PHE A 66 5.10 -11.01 12.09
C PHE A 66 4.06 -12.07 12.47
N ILE A 67 2.92 -12.14 11.76
CA ILE A 67 1.87 -13.14 11.98
C ILE A 67 2.44 -14.56 11.92
N GLY A 68 3.35 -14.83 10.97
CA GLY A 68 4.01 -16.12 10.88
C GLY A 68 4.86 -16.48 12.11
N LYS A 69 5.57 -15.51 12.68
CA LYS A 69 6.38 -15.70 13.89
C LYS A 69 5.50 -15.86 15.13
N LEU A 70 4.48 -15.02 15.27
CA LEU A 70 3.51 -15.10 16.36
C LEU A 70 2.76 -16.43 16.37
N ALA A 71 2.26 -16.87 15.20
CA ALA A 71 1.57 -18.15 15.04
C ALA A 71 2.45 -19.33 15.48
N LYS A 72 3.74 -19.34 15.07
CA LYS A 72 4.70 -20.37 15.46
C LYS A 72 4.94 -20.37 16.98
N ALA A 73 5.17 -19.20 17.58
CA ALA A 73 5.39 -19.07 19.02
C ALA A 73 4.14 -19.50 19.83
N CYS A 74 2.94 -19.20 19.33
CA CYS A 74 1.68 -19.62 19.94
C CYS A 74 1.27 -21.06 19.56
N GLY A 75 1.96 -21.76 18.66
CA GLY A 75 1.59 -23.11 18.20
C GLY A 75 0.19 -23.18 17.57
N ILE A 76 -0.18 -22.16 16.80
CA ILE A 76 -1.48 -22.06 16.10
C ILE A 76 -1.29 -21.82 14.60
N SER A 77 -2.34 -22.02 13.81
CA SER A 77 -2.35 -21.60 12.40
C SER A 77 -2.37 -20.07 12.27
N ARG A 78 -1.77 -19.53 11.19
CA ARG A 78 -1.81 -18.09 10.87
C ARG A 78 -3.25 -17.56 10.73
N ASN A 79 -4.17 -18.39 10.22
CA ASN A 79 -5.58 -18.03 10.02
C ASN A 79 -6.36 -17.86 11.34
N ARG A 80 -5.71 -18.11 12.49
CA ARG A 80 -6.24 -17.93 13.85
C ARG A 80 -5.81 -16.60 14.49
N ILE A 81 -5.19 -15.72 13.71
CA ILE A 81 -4.80 -14.36 14.08
C ILE A 81 -5.57 -13.39 13.19
N PHE A 82 -6.34 -12.51 13.80
CA PHE A 82 -7.25 -11.59 13.12
C PHE A 82 -6.81 -10.14 13.37
N PHE A 83 -6.85 -9.30 12.33
CA PHE A 83 -6.43 -7.89 12.36
C PHE A 83 -7.19 -7.07 11.30
N ALA A 84 -7.29 -5.76 11.48
CA ALA A 84 -8.15 -4.90 10.63
C ALA A 84 -7.50 -4.47 9.30
N GLY A 85 -6.19 -4.59 9.17
CA GLY A 85 -5.46 -4.28 7.94
C GLY A 85 -3.95 -4.23 8.17
N THR A 86 -3.18 -4.33 7.09
CA THR A 86 -1.73 -4.15 7.15
C THR A 86 -1.39 -2.67 7.33
N LYS A 87 -0.19 -2.40 7.84
CA LYS A 87 0.36 -1.05 8.03
C LYS A 87 1.74 -0.97 7.37
N ASP A 88 2.28 0.23 7.26
CA ASP A 88 3.59 0.47 6.67
C ASP A 88 4.70 -0.36 7.34
N LYS A 89 5.48 -1.09 6.54
CA LYS A 89 6.64 -1.83 7.04
C LYS A 89 7.69 -0.89 7.66
N ARG A 90 8.07 0.18 6.95
CA ARG A 90 9.12 1.12 7.39
C ARG A 90 8.49 2.20 8.29
N ALA A 91 8.03 1.77 9.46
CA ALA A 91 7.35 2.61 10.45
C ALA A 91 7.41 1.93 11.84
N ILE A 92 7.01 2.68 12.88
CA ILE A 92 6.54 2.11 14.14
C ILE A 92 5.02 2.05 14.08
N THR A 93 4.44 0.85 14.12
CA THR A 93 2.98 0.69 13.95
C THR A 93 2.39 0.01 15.17
N ARG A 94 1.34 0.57 15.76
CA ARG A 94 0.56 -0.03 16.84
C ARG A 94 -0.84 -0.35 16.32
N GLN A 95 -1.27 -1.59 16.47
CA GLN A 95 -2.62 -1.99 16.08
C GLN A 95 -3.16 -3.14 16.92
N VAL A 96 -4.47 -3.35 16.87
CA VAL A 96 -5.08 -4.45 17.61
C VAL A 96 -5.03 -5.74 16.82
N PHE A 97 -4.63 -6.81 17.50
CA PHE A 97 -4.76 -8.18 17.04
C PHE A 97 -5.70 -8.96 17.96
N ILE A 98 -6.55 -9.79 17.35
CA ILE A 98 -7.32 -10.82 18.05
C ILE A 98 -6.69 -12.18 17.75
N ILE A 99 -6.28 -12.88 18.80
CA ILE A 99 -5.47 -14.11 18.70
C ILE A 99 -6.22 -15.25 19.36
N ASP A 100 -6.47 -16.34 18.63
CA ASP A 100 -7.11 -17.55 19.17
C ASP A 100 -6.10 -18.43 19.92
N ALA A 101 -5.52 -17.86 20.97
CA ALA A 101 -4.62 -18.50 21.92
C ALA A 101 -4.85 -17.94 23.34
N PRO A 102 -4.49 -18.69 24.40
CA PRO A 102 -4.55 -18.21 25.79
C PRO A 102 -3.66 -16.98 26.04
N SER A 103 -4.11 -16.03 26.87
CA SER A 103 -3.40 -14.76 27.11
C SER A 103 -2.00 -14.97 27.70
N ASN A 104 -1.82 -15.95 28.60
CA ASN A 104 -0.52 -16.30 29.16
C ASN A 104 0.46 -16.82 28.11
N LYS A 105 -0.03 -17.45 27.04
CA LYS A 105 0.81 -17.91 25.93
C LYS A 105 1.23 -16.75 25.04
N VAL A 106 0.30 -15.84 24.75
CA VAL A 106 0.56 -14.64 23.95
C VAL A 106 1.52 -13.69 24.68
N ALA A 107 1.34 -13.49 25.99
CA ALA A 107 2.18 -12.60 26.81
C ALA A 107 3.63 -13.08 26.95
N LYS A 108 3.91 -14.37 26.76
CA LYS A 108 5.26 -14.95 26.81
C LYS A 108 5.99 -14.90 25.47
N VAL A 109 5.36 -14.38 24.42
CA VAL A 109 5.98 -14.31 23.09
C VAL A 109 6.99 -13.17 23.09
N GLU A 110 8.25 -13.52 22.91
CA GLU A 110 9.34 -12.57 22.75
C GLU A 110 9.83 -12.59 21.30
N ILE A 111 9.71 -11.44 20.63
CA ILE A 111 10.19 -11.22 19.27
C ILE A 111 10.92 -9.87 19.27
N PRO A 112 12.15 -9.76 18.75
CA PRO A 112 12.85 -8.49 18.65
C PRO A 112 12.02 -7.43 17.89
N ASP A 113 12.08 -6.19 18.35
CA ASP A 113 11.38 -5.04 17.76
C ASP A 113 9.84 -5.16 17.77
N VAL A 114 9.31 -5.99 18.66
CA VAL A 114 7.87 -6.20 18.87
C VAL A 114 7.53 -6.03 20.35
N GLU A 115 6.49 -5.26 20.62
CA GLU A 115 5.90 -5.13 21.95
C GLU A 115 4.47 -5.67 21.91
N ILE A 116 4.11 -6.50 22.90
CA ILE A 116 2.77 -7.10 23.01
C ILE A 116 2.16 -6.67 24.33
N GLU A 117 1.12 -5.85 24.25
CA GLU A 117 0.31 -5.42 25.38
C GLU A 117 -1.03 -6.18 25.36
N ILE A 118 -1.28 -7.02 26.37
CA ILE A 118 -2.54 -7.75 26.48
C ILE A 118 -3.64 -6.80 26.96
N LEU A 119 -4.69 -6.66 26.16
CA LEU A 119 -5.90 -5.89 26.53
C LEU A 119 -6.86 -6.74 27.36
N GLY A 120 -6.92 -8.04 27.07
CA GLY A 120 -7.76 -8.98 27.79
C GLY A 120 -8.29 -10.10 26.91
N ARG A 121 -9.43 -10.66 27.30
CA ARG A 121 -10.12 -11.74 26.61
C ARG A 121 -11.36 -11.20 25.90
N THR A 122 -11.74 -11.79 24.78
CA THR A 122 -12.94 -11.38 24.01
C THR A 122 -13.56 -12.54 23.24
N HIS A 123 -14.86 -12.44 22.95
CA HIS A 123 -15.56 -13.31 21.99
C HIS A 123 -15.55 -12.76 20.56
N GLN A 124 -15.11 -11.51 20.37
CA GLN A 124 -15.12 -10.85 19.07
C GLN A 124 -13.90 -11.24 18.24
N LYS A 125 -14.10 -11.35 16.93
CA LYS A 125 -13.04 -11.32 15.91
C LYS A 125 -13.05 -9.95 15.24
N ILE A 126 -11.95 -9.60 14.60
CA ILE A 126 -11.85 -8.40 13.74
C ILE A 126 -11.58 -8.83 12.30
N GLY A 127 -12.30 -8.24 11.34
CA GLY A 127 -12.09 -8.46 9.92
C GLY A 127 -11.34 -7.30 9.26
N PHE A 128 -10.91 -7.49 8.02
CA PHE A 128 -10.36 -6.41 7.21
C PHE A 128 -11.34 -5.24 7.12
N GLY A 129 -10.83 -4.02 7.34
CA GLY A 129 -11.63 -2.80 7.36
C GLY A 129 -12.22 -2.43 8.72
N ASN A 130 -12.12 -3.28 9.76
CA ASN A 130 -12.72 -3.03 11.07
C ASN A 130 -11.94 -2.04 11.97
N HIS A 131 -11.44 -0.94 11.41
CA HIS A 131 -10.82 0.17 12.13
C HIS A 131 -11.52 1.49 11.75
N ARG A 132 -11.51 2.47 12.66
CA ARG A 132 -12.10 3.78 12.40
C ARG A 132 -11.16 4.69 11.61
N GLY A 133 -9.86 4.42 11.68
CA GLY A 133 -8.83 5.21 11.04
C GLY A 133 -7.47 4.98 11.67
N ASN A 134 -6.52 5.82 11.33
CA ASN A 134 -5.16 5.76 11.83
C ASN A 134 -4.74 7.15 12.31
N ARG A 135 -4.11 7.22 13.48
CA ARG A 135 -3.43 8.40 13.95
C ARG A 135 -1.98 8.33 13.50
N PHE A 136 -1.56 9.33 12.75
CA PHE A 136 -0.19 9.44 12.28
C PHE A 136 0.60 10.41 13.16
N THR A 137 1.86 10.08 13.41
CA THR A 137 2.86 11.03 13.89
C THR A 137 4.04 10.94 12.93
N ILE A 138 4.28 12.03 12.20
CA ILE A 138 5.24 12.09 11.11
C ILE A 138 6.25 13.18 11.43
N VAL A 139 7.53 12.87 11.23
CA VAL A 139 8.63 13.83 11.34
C VAL A 139 9.18 14.08 9.93
N ALA A 140 9.05 15.31 9.45
CA ALA A 140 9.78 15.79 8.29
C ALA A 140 11.16 16.28 8.74
N ARG A 141 12.24 15.75 8.15
CA ARG A 141 13.61 16.13 8.50
C ARG A 141 14.26 16.94 7.38
N GLY A 142 15.06 17.94 7.76
CA GLY A 142 15.79 18.77 6.79
C GLY A 142 14.84 19.66 5.98
N CYS A 143 13.89 20.31 6.65
CA CYS A 143 13.02 21.31 6.02
C CYS A 143 13.88 22.43 5.42
N CYS A 144 13.50 22.91 4.25
CA CYS A 144 14.28 23.86 3.48
C CYS A 144 13.38 24.77 2.64
N HIS A 145 13.92 25.97 2.36
CA HIS A 145 13.35 26.92 1.42
C HIS A 145 13.47 26.39 -0.02
N PRO A 146 12.70 26.95 -0.98
CA PRO A 146 12.76 26.52 -2.38
C PRO A 146 14.14 26.65 -3.04
N ASP A 147 15.02 27.52 -2.52
CA ASP A 147 16.40 27.68 -2.96
C ASP A 147 17.37 26.65 -2.34
N GLY A 148 16.86 25.75 -1.50
CA GLY A 148 17.62 24.71 -0.81
C GLY A 148 18.27 25.14 0.50
N SER A 149 18.14 26.41 0.91
CA SER A 149 18.64 26.87 2.21
C SER A 149 17.82 26.26 3.36
N PRO A 150 18.45 25.92 4.50
CA PRO A 150 17.75 25.25 5.60
C PRO A 150 16.75 26.19 6.28
N MET A 151 15.58 25.64 6.63
CA MET A 151 14.61 26.32 7.50
C MET A 151 14.88 26.01 8.97
N THR A 152 14.63 26.99 9.83
CA THR A 152 14.45 26.79 11.26
C THR A 152 13.07 26.18 11.57
N ASP A 153 12.91 25.59 12.76
CA ASP A 153 11.62 25.06 13.21
C ASP A 153 10.52 26.13 13.22
N ALA A 154 10.87 27.38 13.57
CA ALA A 154 9.93 28.49 13.60
C ALA A 154 9.42 28.85 12.20
N GLU A 155 10.33 28.98 11.21
CA GLU A 155 9.97 29.27 9.81
C GLU A 155 9.12 28.15 9.20
N ALA A 156 9.46 26.90 9.48
CA ALA A 156 8.69 25.75 9.01
C ALA A 156 7.27 25.74 9.61
N MET A 157 7.13 26.04 10.91
CA MET A 157 5.83 26.10 11.58
C MET A 157 4.97 27.28 11.11
N GLU A 158 5.58 28.44 10.88
CA GLU A 158 4.90 29.60 10.28
C GLU A 158 4.36 29.24 8.90
N ARG A 159 5.19 28.63 8.05
CA ARG A 159 4.77 28.17 6.72
C ARG A 159 3.63 27.15 6.77
N ILE A 160 3.68 26.19 7.69
CA ILE A 160 2.58 25.22 7.88
C ILE A 160 1.30 25.95 8.25
N SER A 161 1.37 26.93 9.15
CA SER A 161 0.19 27.71 9.57
C SER A 161 -0.43 28.49 8.40
N GLU A 162 0.39 29.06 7.53
CA GLU A 162 -0.07 29.72 6.29
C GLU A 162 -0.79 28.72 5.36
N ILE A 163 -0.20 27.55 5.12
CA ILE A 163 -0.79 26.47 4.31
C ILE A 163 -2.14 26.05 4.88
N GLU A 164 -2.23 25.81 6.19
CA GLU A 164 -3.47 25.43 6.87
C GLU A 164 -4.55 26.51 6.75
N LYS A 165 -4.17 27.78 6.89
CA LYS A 165 -5.08 28.92 6.72
C LYS A 165 -5.63 28.97 5.30
N MET A 166 -4.77 28.91 4.29
CA MET A 166 -5.18 28.93 2.88
C MET A 166 -6.06 27.73 2.51
N MET A 167 -5.73 26.54 3.02
CA MET A 167 -6.54 25.33 2.86
C MET A 167 -7.93 25.51 3.45
N LYS A 168 -8.01 26.04 4.69
CA LYS A 168 -9.27 26.31 5.36
C LYS A 168 -10.13 27.34 4.62
N GLU A 169 -9.52 28.40 4.09
CA GLU A 169 -10.22 29.44 3.32
C GLU A 169 -10.77 28.89 2.00
N LYS A 170 -10.02 28.01 1.31
CA LYS A 170 -10.41 27.47 0.01
C LYS A 170 -11.37 26.29 0.09
N LEU A 171 -11.16 25.38 1.05
CA LEU A 171 -11.88 24.09 1.12
C LEU A 171 -12.83 23.99 2.30
N GLY A 172 -12.61 24.78 3.36
CA GLY A 172 -13.31 24.67 4.64
C GLY A 172 -12.46 24.04 5.74
N ALA A 173 -12.88 24.21 7.00
CA ALA A 173 -12.11 23.74 8.16
C ALA A 173 -12.06 22.21 8.24
N GLY A 174 -10.86 21.66 8.44
CA GLY A 174 -10.65 20.22 8.59
C GLY A 174 -10.79 19.42 7.30
N LEU A 175 -10.79 20.08 6.15
CA LEU A 175 -10.92 19.46 4.84
C LEU A 175 -9.60 19.49 4.07
N PHE A 176 -9.34 18.42 3.33
CA PHE A 176 -8.21 18.30 2.41
C PHE A 176 -8.60 17.38 1.25
N PRO A 177 -7.96 17.50 0.06
CA PRO A 177 -8.22 16.59 -1.04
C PRO A 177 -7.82 15.16 -0.68
N ASN A 178 -8.78 14.24 -0.74
CA ASN A 178 -8.54 12.81 -0.52
C ASN A 178 -8.09 12.14 -1.83
N TRP A 179 -6.90 12.52 -2.32
CA TRP A 179 -6.36 12.00 -3.57
C TRP A 179 -5.95 10.53 -3.47
N ILE A 180 -6.06 9.84 -4.61
CA ILE A 180 -5.54 8.49 -4.79
C ILE A 180 -4.12 8.61 -5.33
N GLY A 181 -3.12 8.19 -4.54
CA GLY A 181 -1.71 8.31 -4.91
C GLY A 181 -1.20 7.21 -5.86
N PRO A 182 0.02 7.35 -6.41
CA PRO A 182 0.61 6.43 -7.39
C PRO A 182 0.68 4.97 -6.94
N GLN A 183 0.81 4.71 -5.63
CA GLN A 183 0.85 3.35 -5.10
C GLN A 183 -0.42 2.54 -5.42
N ARG A 184 -1.55 3.20 -5.70
CA ARG A 184 -2.81 2.55 -6.08
C ARG A 184 -2.89 2.22 -7.57
N PHE A 185 -2.05 2.82 -8.39
CA PHE A 185 -2.02 2.60 -9.83
C PHE A 185 -0.88 1.67 -10.28
N GLY A 186 0.05 1.36 -9.37
CA GLY A 186 1.26 0.57 -9.63
C GLY A 186 2.50 1.47 -9.55
N ALA A 187 3.14 1.54 -8.37
CA ALA A 187 4.31 2.39 -8.15
C ALA A 187 5.47 1.95 -9.07
N GLY A 188 5.73 2.72 -10.12
CA GLY A 188 6.71 2.43 -11.19
C GLY A 188 6.07 2.14 -12.54
N ARG A 189 4.85 1.60 -12.57
CA ARG A 189 4.11 1.32 -13.80
C ARG A 189 2.61 1.54 -13.57
N PRO A 190 2.08 2.76 -13.78
CA PRO A 190 0.69 3.11 -13.52
C PRO A 190 -0.26 2.51 -14.58
N VAL A 191 -0.24 1.18 -14.72
CA VAL A 191 -0.96 0.43 -15.76
C VAL A 191 -2.43 0.20 -15.41
N THR A 192 -2.75 0.13 -14.11
CA THR A 192 -4.11 -0.15 -13.64
C THR A 192 -5.18 0.75 -14.27
N PRO A 193 -5.03 2.10 -14.32
CA PRO A 193 -6.06 2.96 -14.91
C PRO A 193 -6.12 2.82 -16.44
N VAL A 194 -5.01 2.49 -17.10
CA VAL A 194 -4.97 2.25 -18.56
C VAL A 194 -5.76 1.00 -18.91
N VAL A 195 -5.50 -0.10 -18.19
CA VAL A 195 -6.24 -1.36 -18.35
C VAL A 195 -7.72 -1.17 -18.01
N GLY A 196 -8.03 -0.51 -16.89
CA GLY A 196 -9.40 -0.23 -16.49
C GLY A 196 -10.17 0.57 -17.54
N ARG A 197 -9.54 1.57 -18.17
CA ARG A 197 -10.16 2.35 -19.27
C ARG A 197 -10.56 1.45 -20.44
N HIS A 198 -9.70 0.52 -20.85
CA HIS A 198 -10.01 -0.43 -21.91
C HIS A 198 -11.15 -1.38 -21.53
N VAL A 199 -11.15 -1.88 -20.30
CA VAL A 199 -12.22 -2.76 -19.78
C VAL A 199 -13.59 -2.06 -19.79
N ILE A 200 -13.67 -0.79 -19.39
CA ILE A 200 -14.95 -0.04 -19.32
C ILE A 200 -15.60 0.14 -20.69
N VAL A 201 -14.82 0.15 -21.77
CA VAL A 201 -15.31 0.31 -23.15
C VAL A 201 -15.34 -1.01 -23.94
N ASP A 202 -15.28 -2.14 -23.25
CA ASP A 202 -15.24 -3.50 -23.82
C ASP A 202 -14.07 -3.75 -24.80
N ASP A 203 -12.98 -2.97 -24.71
CA ASP A 203 -11.75 -3.18 -25.48
C ASP A 203 -10.82 -4.17 -24.77
N TRP A 204 -11.21 -5.44 -24.77
CA TRP A 204 -10.47 -6.50 -24.09
C TRP A 204 -9.07 -6.73 -24.67
N LYS A 205 -8.90 -6.50 -25.97
CA LYS A 205 -7.59 -6.58 -26.63
C LYS A 205 -6.67 -5.48 -26.09
N GLY A 206 -7.14 -4.24 -26.04
CA GLY A 206 -6.40 -3.12 -25.44
C GLY A 206 -6.05 -3.37 -23.98
N ALA A 207 -6.98 -3.92 -23.18
CA ALA A 207 -6.74 -4.25 -21.78
C ALA A 207 -5.59 -5.26 -21.60
N VAL A 208 -5.63 -6.38 -22.34
CA VAL A 208 -4.59 -7.42 -22.28
C VAL A 208 -3.25 -6.87 -22.79
N MET A 209 -3.26 -6.17 -23.92
CA MET A 209 -2.04 -5.62 -24.50
C MET A 209 -1.41 -4.54 -23.60
N ALA A 210 -2.21 -3.67 -22.98
CA ALA A 210 -1.70 -2.69 -22.02
C ALA A 210 -1.06 -3.38 -20.81
N TYR A 211 -1.72 -4.39 -20.24
CA TYR A 211 -1.19 -5.13 -19.10
C TYR A 211 0.15 -5.82 -19.42
N LEU A 212 0.26 -6.44 -20.60
CA LEU A 212 1.46 -7.16 -21.05
C LEU A 212 2.60 -6.24 -21.50
N SER A 213 2.30 -5.10 -22.13
CA SER A 213 3.30 -4.38 -22.94
C SER A 213 3.58 -2.93 -22.52
N MET A 214 2.74 -2.31 -21.68
CA MET A 214 3.00 -0.95 -21.21
C MET A 214 4.30 -0.90 -20.42
N GLU A 215 5.20 0.00 -20.80
CA GLU A 215 6.48 0.22 -20.12
C GLU A 215 6.31 0.93 -18.78
N GLY A 216 7.31 0.78 -17.92
CA GLY A 216 7.42 1.50 -16.66
C GLY A 216 8.87 1.50 -16.15
N ASP A 217 9.03 1.86 -14.89
CA ASP A 217 10.29 1.73 -14.15
C ASP A 217 10.50 0.26 -13.77
N GLU A 218 11.19 -0.48 -14.63
CA GLU A 218 11.37 -1.92 -14.54
C GLU A 218 12.79 -2.33 -14.96
N ASN A 219 13.21 -3.53 -14.55
CA ASN A 219 14.55 -4.04 -14.91
C ASN A 219 14.64 -4.43 -16.40
N ASP A 220 15.87 -4.56 -16.89
CA ASP A 220 16.15 -4.82 -18.31
C ASP A 220 15.44 -6.05 -18.87
N ASP A 221 15.28 -7.11 -18.07
CA ASP A 221 14.62 -8.35 -18.53
C ASP A 221 13.13 -8.13 -18.76
N VAL A 222 12.46 -7.43 -17.83
CA VAL A 222 11.04 -7.06 -18.00
C VAL A 222 10.90 -6.09 -19.16
N ALA A 223 11.77 -5.08 -19.28
CA ALA A 223 11.72 -4.09 -20.35
C ALA A 223 11.87 -4.75 -21.74
N LYS A 224 12.80 -5.71 -21.89
CA LYS A 224 12.97 -6.51 -23.12
C LYS A 224 11.71 -7.30 -23.46
N PHE A 225 11.13 -7.98 -22.47
CA PHE A 225 9.89 -8.74 -22.65
C PHE A 225 8.75 -7.83 -23.14
N ARG A 226 8.51 -6.69 -22.47
CA ARG A 226 7.43 -5.77 -22.85
C ARG A 226 7.67 -5.16 -24.22
N LYS A 227 8.91 -4.78 -24.54
CA LYS A 227 9.30 -4.28 -25.86
C LYS A 227 9.03 -5.32 -26.95
N HIS A 228 9.37 -6.58 -26.72
CA HIS A 228 9.04 -7.66 -27.66
C HIS A 228 7.54 -7.76 -27.93
N ILE A 229 6.70 -7.68 -26.90
CA ILE A 229 5.23 -7.67 -27.09
C ILE A 229 4.78 -6.44 -27.90
N ARG A 230 5.38 -5.26 -27.70
CA ARG A 230 5.03 -4.05 -28.46
C ARG A 230 5.42 -4.17 -29.93
N ASP A 231 6.61 -4.70 -30.21
CA ASP A 231 7.18 -4.76 -31.55
C ASP A 231 6.60 -5.92 -32.38
N ASN A 232 6.36 -7.07 -31.74
CA ASN A 232 6.04 -8.34 -32.42
C ASN A 232 4.67 -8.92 -32.05
N GLY A 233 3.99 -8.37 -31.04
CA GLY A 233 2.76 -8.95 -30.49
C GLY A 233 3.01 -10.17 -29.60
N ILE A 234 1.97 -10.98 -29.40
CA ILE A 234 2.03 -12.20 -28.59
C ILE A 234 2.56 -13.34 -29.45
N THR A 235 3.79 -13.80 -29.18
CA THR A 235 4.46 -14.89 -29.90
C THR A 235 4.97 -15.97 -28.94
N GLU A 236 5.35 -17.13 -29.47
CA GLU A 236 5.96 -18.20 -28.67
C GLU A 236 7.30 -17.76 -28.06
N ASP A 237 8.12 -17.02 -28.79
CA ASP A 237 9.40 -16.45 -28.30
C ASP A 237 9.19 -15.59 -27.03
N ALA A 238 8.03 -14.94 -26.89
CA ALA A 238 7.71 -14.16 -25.70
C ALA A 238 7.66 -15.02 -24.42
N LEU A 239 7.29 -16.31 -24.54
CA LEU A 239 7.29 -17.25 -23.42
C LEU A 239 8.70 -17.68 -23.00
N GLU A 240 9.68 -17.59 -23.89
CA GLU A 240 11.07 -17.92 -23.60
C GLU A 240 11.77 -16.79 -22.83
N ILE A 241 11.48 -15.54 -23.21
CA ILE A 241 12.12 -14.35 -22.61
C ILE A 241 11.40 -13.82 -21.36
N ILE A 242 10.12 -14.15 -21.17
CA ILE A 242 9.35 -13.63 -20.03
C ILE A 242 9.95 -14.08 -18.69
N PRO A 243 10.28 -13.15 -17.78
CA PRO A 243 10.82 -13.49 -16.48
C PRO A 243 9.91 -14.40 -15.64
N HIS A 244 10.51 -15.29 -14.85
CA HIS A 244 9.78 -16.32 -14.11
C HIS A 244 8.83 -15.80 -13.04
N TRP A 245 9.04 -14.59 -12.54
CA TRP A 245 8.17 -13.94 -11.55
C TRP A 245 6.94 -13.26 -12.15
N LEU A 246 6.86 -13.06 -13.48
CA LEU A 246 5.70 -12.50 -14.17
C LEU A 246 4.64 -13.58 -14.46
N GLY A 247 4.14 -14.22 -13.40
CA GLY A 247 3.22 -15.35 -13.51
C GLY A 247 1.90 -15.00 -14.21
N PHE A 248 1.33 -13.84 -13.90
CA PHE A 248 0.06 -13.39 -14.48
C PHE A 248 0.19 -13.10 -15.98
N GLU A 249 1.23 -12.36 -16.38
CA GLU A 249 1.54 -12.10 -17.77
C GLU A 249 1.79 -13.41 -18.54
N ARG A 250 2.51 -14.36 -17.94
CA ARG A 250 2.76 -15.67 -18.55
C ARG A 250 1.48 -16.46 -18.78
N ASP A 251 0.56 -16.47 -17.81
CA ASP A 251 -0.70 -17.19 -17.92
C ASP A 251 -1.61 -16.57 -19.00
N MET A 252 -1.59 -15.24 -19.14
CA MET A 252 -2.26 -14.54 -20.24
C MET A 252 -1.66 -14.91 -21.60
N LEU A 253 -0.33 -14.88 -21.74
CA LEU A 253 0.36 -15.24 -22.99
C LEU A 253 0.03 -16.66 -23.42
N ARG A 254 0.12 -17.62 -22.50
CA ARG A 254 -0.22 -19.03 -22.77
C ARG A 254 -1.65 -19.18 -23.25
N HIS A 255 -2.59 -18.46 -22.64
CA HIS A 255 -3.98 -18.47 -23.07
C HIS A 255 -4.13 -17.93 -24.49
N MET A 256 -3.52 -16.79 -24.78
CA MET A 256 -3.62 -16.14 -26.10
C MET A 256 -2.98 -16.96 -27.22
N LEU A 257 -1.91 -17.70 -26.94
CA LEU A 257 -1.29 -18.62 -27.91
C LEU A 257 -2.16 -19.84 -28.20
N GLN A 258 -2.88 -20.36 -27.20
CA GLN A 258 -3.77 -21.52 -27.36
C GLN A 258 -5.13 -21.15 -27.96
N LYS A 259 -5.65 -19.98 -27.61
CA LYS A 259 -6.95 -19.46 -28.05
C LYS A 259 -6.78 -18.04 -28.57
N PRO A 260 -6.28 -17.89 -29.81
CA PRO A 260 -6.28 -16.60 -30.49
C PRO A 260 -7.69 -15.99 -30.43
N ASP A 261 -7.77 -14.68 -30.23
CA ASP A 261 -9.01 -13.89 -30.12
C ASP A 261 -9.84 -14.02 -28.82
N ASP A 262 -9.53 -14.94 -27.91
CA ASP A 262 -10.20 -15.03 -26.59
C ASP A 262 -9.57 -14.07 -25.55
N TRP A 263 -9.64 -12.76 -25.85
CA TRP A 263 -9.08 -11.70 -25.02
C TRP A 263 -9.72 -11.63 -23.62
N VAL A 264 -11.03 -11.89 -23.54
CA VAL A 264 -11.76 -11.97 -22.26
C VAL A 264 -11.23 -13.14 -21.42
N GLY A 265 -11.03 -14.31 -22.03
CA GLY A 265 -10.46 -15.47 -21.37
C GLY A 265 -9.03 -15.24 -20.89
N ALA A 266 -8.22 -14.51 -21.65
CA ALA A 266 -6.87 -14.11 -21.23
C ALA A 266 -6.93 -13.17 -20.02
N PHE A 267 -7.75 -12.12 -20.06
CA PHE A 267 -7.93 -11.21 -18.92
C PHE A 267 -8.39 -11.94 -17.66
N ARG A 268 -9.29 -12.93 -17.80
CA ARG A 268 -9.78 -13.78 -16.70
C ARG A 268 -8.73 -14.72 -16.08
N LYS A 269 -7.51 -14.77 -16.61
CA LYS A 269 -6.37 -15.43 -15.93
C LYS A 269 -5.91 -14.67 -14.70
N LEU A 270 -6.20 -13.37 -14.62
CA LEU A 270 -5.99 -12.61 -13.39
C LEU A 270 -6.88 -13.15 -12.27
N PRO A 271 -6.42 -13.15 -11.01
CA PRO A 271 -7.30 -13.35 -9.86
C PRO A 271 -8.43 -12.30 -9.81
N ASN A 272 -9.62 -12.68 -9.33
CA ASN A 272 -10.79 -11.78 -9.30
C ASN A 272 -10.52 -10.42 -8.62
N ASN A 273 -9.73 -10.40 -7.55
CA ASN A 273 -9.37 -9.16 -6.86
C ASN A 273 -8.49 -8.23 -7.70
N LEU A 274 -7.73 -8.76 -8.66
CA LEU A 274 -6.91 -7.98 -9.57
C LEU A 274 -7.69 -7.60 -10.84
N GLN A 275 -8.70 -8.39 -11.24
CA GLN A 275 -9.64 -7.99 -12.29
C GLN A 275 -10.50 -6.78 -11.88
N LEU A 276 -10.80 -6.65 -10.58
CA LEU A 276 -11.60 -5.55 -10.01
C LEU A 276 -10.75 -4.34 -9.58
N MET A 277 -9.42 -4.47 -9.56
CA MET A 277 -8.50 -3.43 -9.13
C MET A 277 -8.34 -2.36 -10.22
#